data_AF-A0A520XLK0-F1
#
_entry.id   AF-A0A520XLK0-F1
#
_cell.length_a   1.000
_cell.length_b   1.000
_cell.length_c   1.000
_cell.angle_alpha   90.00
_cell.angle_beta   90.00
_cell.angle_gamma   90.00
#
_symmetry.space_group_name_H-M   'P 1'
#
loop_
_entity.id
_entity.type
_entity.pdbx_description
1 polymer ?
#
loop_
_entity_poly.entity_id
_entity_poly.type
_entity_poly.pdbx_seq_one_letter_code
_entity_poly.pdbx_strand_id
1 'polypeptide(L)'
;PLLIERGAAVTTAEMAEAAGIAEGTIFRVFPDKASLLHAAVERTLDPSPFDADLSAIDPALPLADRLEAAADILAGRFEGMTALIGMLRSIPHDDQPHVEMHRTATESMAAVIDSLTRLLEPHRDRLSVDPSRAAVFLRGLVFTNGHPLLAMPGRMSSAQLVEVLLNGITRDGR
;
A
#
# COMPACT_ATOMS: atom_id res chain seq x y z
N PRO A 1 12.50 -7.51 1.57
CA PRO A 1 12.66 -8.72 2.43
C PRO A 1 13.19 -8.40 3.85
N LEU A 2 14.41 -7.83 3.98
CA LEU A 2 15.06 -7.59 5.28
C LEU A 2 14.27 -6.70 6.26
N LEU A 3 13.64 -5.64 5.76
CA LEU A 3 12.85 -4.71 6.58
C LEU A 3 11.55 -5.35 7.12
N ILE A 4 10.99 -6.29 6.37
CA ILE A 4 9.78 -7.04 6.76
C ILE A 4 10.12 -8.05 7.87
N GLU A 5 11.30 -8.67 7.83
CA GLU A 5 11.70 -9.72 8.77
C GLU A 5 12.32 -9.21 10.08
N ARG A 6 13.11 -8.12 10.03
CA ARG A 6 13.89 -7.65 11.19
C ARG A 6 13.56 -6.21 11.61
N GLY A 7 12.71 -5.51 10.86
CA GLY A 7 12.22 -4.17 11.19
C GLY A 7 13.35 -3.20 11.54
N ALA A 8 13.17 -2.52 12.68
CA ALA A 8 14.10 -1.53 13.22
C ALA A 8 15.55 -2.00 13.43
N ALA A 9 15.72 -3.30 13.70
CA ALA A 9 16.99 -3.90 14.06
C ALA A 9 17.94 -4.05 12.86
N VAL A 10 17.44 -3.82 11.64
CA VAL A 10 18.27 -3.82 10.43
C VAL A 10 19.30 -2.68 10.51
N THR A 11 20.57 -3.04 10.39
CA THR A 11 21.71 -2.12 10.35
C THR A 11 21.90 -1.53 8.95
N THR A 12 22.57 -0.39 8.85
CA THR A 12 22.91 0.22 7.56
C THR A 12 23.82 -0.69 6.71
N ALA A 13 24.68 -1.48 7.34
CA ALA A 13 25.47 -2.51 6.69
C ALA A 13 24.61 -3.60 6.02
N GLU A 14 23.63 -4.16 6.74
CA GLU A 14 22.70 -5.15 6.18
C GLU A 14 21.84 -4.56 5.06
N MET A 15 21.45 -3.29 5.15
CA MET A 15 20.75 -2.59 4.05
C MET A 15 21.63 -2.44 2.81
N ALA A 16 22.91 -2.11 2.99
CA ALA A 16 23.87 -1.95 1.90
C ALA A 16 24.13 -3.29 1.18
N GLU A 17 24.32 -4.35 1.95
CA GLU A 17 24.48 -5.72 1.46
C GLU A 17 23.25 -6.16 0.64
N ALA A 18 22.04 -5.92 1.16
CA ALA A 18 20.80 -6.24 0.46
C ALA A 18 20.62 -5.46 -0.86
N ALA A 19 21.14 -4.23 -0.91
CA ALA A 19 21.12 -3.39 -2.09
C ALA A 19 22.29 -3.65 -3.05
N GLY A 20 23.24 -4.53 -2.69
CA GLY A 20 24.43 -4.81 -3.50
C GLY A 20 25.39 -3.62 -3.63
N ILE A 21 25.40 -2.72 -2.64
CA ILE A 21 26.23 -1.51 -2.62
C ILE A 21 27.13 -1.46 -1.37
N ALA A 22 28.18 -0.64 -1.40
CA ALA A 22 28.99 -0.38 -0.20
C ALA A 22 28.24 0.51 0.79
N GLU A 23 28.39 0.26 2.10
CA GLU A 23 27.73 1.07 3.15
C GLU A 23 28.11 2.56 3.06
N GLY A 24 29.36 2.86 2.72
CA GLY A 24 29.81 4.25 2.49
C GLY A 24 29.07 4.95 1.33
N THR A 25 28.47 4.21 0.39
CA THR A 25 27.64 4.78 -0.68
C THR A 25 26.31 5.29 -0.14
N ILE A 26 25.73 4.62 0.86
CA ILE A 26 24.52 5.08 1.55
C ILE A 26 24.82 6.40 2.26
N PHE A 27 25.90 6.45 3.05
CA PHE A 27 26.24 7.65 3.83
C PHE A 27 26.67 8.87 3.00
N ARG A 28 27.01 8.67 1.71
CA ARG A 28 27.24 9.77 0.78
C ARG A 28 25.94 10.50 0.39
N VAL A 29 24.81 9.80 0.42
CA VAL A 29 23.49 10.33 0.04
C VAL A 29 22.67 10.68 1.28
N PHE A 30 22.79 9.89 2.34
CA PHE A 30 22.03 10.03 3.59
C PHE A 30 22.99 10.22 4.77
N PRO A 31 23.02 11.39 5.43
CA PRO A 31 23.98 11.66 6.50
C PRO A 31 23.86 10.73 7.71
N ASP A 32 22.68 10.14 7.94
CA ASP A 32 22.42 9.23 9.06
C ASP A 32 21.31 8.21 8.75
N LYS A 33 21.08 7.25 9.67
CA LYS A 33 20.03 6.24 9.54
C LYS A 33 18.63 6.86 9.54
N ALA A 34 18.39 7.96 10.25
CA ALA A 34 17.08 8.59 10.31
C ALA A 34 16.69 9.19 8.94
N SER A 35 17.59 9.92 8.29
CA SER A 35 17.40 10.49 6.95
C SER A 35 17.18 9.43 5.87
N LEU A 36 17.88 8.30 5.93
CA LEU A 36 17.64 7.16 5.05
C LEU A 36 16.21 6.59 5.25
N LEU A 37 15.77 6.45 6.51
CA LEU A 37 14.46 5.91 6.82
C LEU A 37 13.34 6.88 6.44
N HIS A 38 13.51 8.18 6.66
CA HIS A 38 12.58 9.20 6.15
C HIS A 38 12.43 9.12 4.63
N ALA A 39 13.53 9.04 3.89
CA ALA A 39 13.49 8.91 2.43
C ALA A 39 12.83 7.59 1.98
N ALA A 40 13.06 6.48 2.70
CA ALA A 40 12.37 5.22 2.44
C ALA A 40 10.86 5.35 2.68
N VAL A 41 10.44 6.14 3.68
CA VAL A 41 9.03 6.38 3.97
C VAL A 41 8.38 7.22 2.87
N GLU A 42 9.01 8.33 2.50
CA GLU A 42 8.53 9.18 1.40
C GLU A 42 8.37 8.38 0.11
N ARG A 43 9.36 7.53 -0.22
CA ARG A 43 9.29 6.64 -1.39
C ARG A 43 8.16 5.61 -1.29
N THR A 44 7.86 5.11 -0.09
CA THR A 44 6.77 4.15 0.12
C THR A 44 5.40 4.85 0.02
N LEU A 45 5.33 6.11 0.44
CA LEU A 45 4.12 6.94 0.35
C LEU A 45 3.90 7.50 -1.06
N ASP A 46 4.88 7.47 -1.96
CA ASP A 46 4.70 7.82 -3.37
C ASP A 46 3.57 6.97 -4.00
N PRO A 47 2.47 7.57 -4.50
CA PRO A 47 1.38 6.84 -5.13
C PRO A 47 1.67 6.56 -6.62
N SER A 48 2.69 7.17 -7.22
CA SER A 48 2.94 7.09 -8.67
C SER A 48 3.17 5.66 -9.17
N PRO A 49 3.93 4.78 -8.47
CA PRO A 49 4.07 3.39 -8.88
C PRO A 49 2.73 2.63 -8.86
N PHE A 50 1.90 2.89 -7.83
CA PHE A 50 0.58 2.28 -7.73
C PHE A 50 -0.32 2.67 -8.91
N ASP A 51 -0.33 3.96 -9.28
CA ASP A 51 -1.14 4.43 -10.41
C ASP A 51 -0.65 3.85 -11.75
N ALA A 52 0.66 3.70 -11.92
CA ALA A 52 1.27 3.09 -13.10
C ALA A 52 0.90 1.60 -13.21
N ASP A 53 1.02 0.84 -12.12
CA ASP A 53 0.67 -0.59 -12.08
C ASP A 53 -0.83 -0.79 -12.35
N LEU A 54 -1.68 0.05 -11.75
CA LEU A 54 -3.13 -0.02 -11.95
C LEU A 54 -3.51 0.31 -13.41
N SER A 55 -2.82 1.26 -14.03
CA SER A 55 -3.03 1.64 -15.43
C SER A 55 -2.55 0.58 -16.43
N ALA A 56 -1.67 -0.32 -16.00
CA ALA A 56 -1.17 -1.44 -16.81
C ALA A 56 -2.12 -2.65 -16.82
N ILE A 57 -3.15 -2.67 -15.97
CA ILE A 57 -4.16 -3.74 -15.96
C ILE A 57 -4.93 -3.72 -17.29
N ASP A 58 -5.00 -4.87 -17.95
CA ASP A 58 -5.70 -5.02 -19.23
C ASP A 58 -7.18 -4.60 -19.11
N PRO A 59 -7.62 -3.56 -19.84
CA PRO A 59 -9.00 -3.09 -19.78
C PRO A 59 -10.02 -4.07 -20.35
N ALA A 60 -9.58 -5.06 -21.15
CA ALA A 60 -10.44 -6.10 -21.72
C ALA A 60 -10.82 -7.19 -20.71
N LEU A 61 -10.16 -7.25 -19.56
CA LEU A 61 -10.47 -8.22 -18.51
C LEU A 61 -11.86 -7.96 -17.90
N PRO A 62 -12.57 -9.03 -17.47
CA PRO A 62 -13.73 -8.91 -16.60
C PRO A 62 -13.45 -8.04 -15.37
N LEU A 63 -14.47 -7.33 -14.88
CA LEU A 63 -14.32 -6.45 -13.71
C LEU A 63 -13.75 -7.17 -12.49
N ALA A 64 -14.17 -8.42 -12.24
CA ALA A 64 -13.66 -9.22 -11.12
C ALA A 64 -12.13 -9.39 -11.21
N ASP A 65 -11.63 -9.83 -12.35
CA ASP A 65 -10.20 -10.06 -12.59
C ASP A 65 -9.39 -8.74 -12.50
N ARG A 66 -9.96 -7.62 -12.95
CA ARG A 66 -9.35 -6.29 -12.82
C ARG A 66 -9.25 -5.85 -11.36
N LEU A 67 -10.29 -6.10 -10.57
CA LEU A 67 -10.30 -5.77 -9.14
C LEU A 67 -9.40 -6.72 -8.34
N GLU A 68 -9.24 -7.96 -8.77
CA GLU A 68 -8.31 -8.91 -8.18
C GLU A 68 -6.86 -8.44 -8.37
N ALA A 69 -6.49 -8.09 -9.61
CA ALA A 69 -5.17 -7.51 -9.88
C ALA A 69 -4.93 -6.21 -9.08
N ALA A 70 -5.94 -5.34 -8.98
CA ALA A 70 -5.87 -4.14 -8.15
C ALA A 70 -5.69 -4.45 -6.65
N ALA A 71 -6.35 -5.50 -6.15
CA ALA A 71 -6.23 -5.95 -4.77
C ALA A 71 -4.83 -6.53 -4.49
N ASP A 72 -4.23 -7.25 -5.43
CA ASP A 72 -2.85 -7.75 -5.30
C ASP A 72 -1.84 -6.60 -5.22
N ILE A 73 -1.98 -5.59 -6.08
CA ILE A 73 -1.13 -4.39 -6.06
C ILE A 73 -1.29 -3.65 -4.71
N LEU A 74 -2.53 -3.51 -4.21
CA LEU A 74 -2.80 -2.92 -2.89
C LEU A 74 -2.16 -3.72 -1.75
N ALA A 75 -2.27 -5.06 -1.79
CA ALA A 75 -1.73 -5.94 -0.77
C ALA A 75 -0.20 -5.78 -0.68
N GLY A 76 0.50 -5.80 -1.83
CA GLY A 76 1.94 -5.57 -1.89
C GLY A 76 2.34 -4.19 -1.35
N ARG A 77 1.55 -3.14 -1.63
CA ARG A 77 1.78 -1.80 -1.07
C ARG A 77 1.67 -1.79 0.47
N PHE A 78 0.66 -2.46 1.03
CA PHE A 78 0.47 -2.51 2.49
C PHE A 78 1.55 -3.32 3.22
N GLU A 79 2.09 -4.37 2.61
CA GLU A 79 3.23 -5.10 3.16
C GLU A 79 4.45 -4.19 3.30
N GLY A 80 4.73 -3.39 2.27
CA GLY A 80 5.80 -2.38 2.33
C GLY A 80 5.58 -1.32 3.43
N MET A 81 4.37 -0.76 3.52
CA MET A 81 4.02 0.23 4.54
C MET A 81 4.13 -0.31 5.97
N THR A 82 3.71 -1.55 6.20
CA THR A 82 3.72 -2.19 7.52
C THR A 82 5.14 -2.35 8.06
N ALA A 83 6.06 -2.85 7.23
CA ALA A 83 7.46 -3.00 7.60
C ALA A 83 8.08 -1.66 8.02
N LEU A 84 7.76 -0.62 7.26
CA LEU A 84 8.27 0.72 7.43
C LEU A 84 7.71 1.44 8.68
N ILE A 85 6.42 1.29 8.97
CA ILE A 85 5.83 1.79 10.23
C ILE A 85 6.48 1.12 11.45
N GLY A 86 6.75 -0.19 11.37
CA GLY A 86 7.49 -0.91 12.42
C GLY A 86 8.87 -0.32 12.69
N MET A 87 9.55 0.17 11.66
CA MET A 87 10.85 0.83 11.79
C MET A 87 10.76 2.23 12.38
N LEU A 88 9.84 3.06 11.90
CA LEU A 88 9.68 4.43 12.42
C LEU A 88 9.41 4.47 13.93
N ARG A 89 8.62 3.52 14.45
CA ARG A 89 8.32 3.43 15.89
C ARG A 89 9.53 3.13 16.78
N SER A 90 10.65 2.71 16.21
CA SER A 90 11.86 2.37 16.94
C SER A 90 12.88 3.50 17.07
N ILE A 91 12.70 4.59 16.31
CA ILE A 91 13.61 5.72 16.33
C ILE A 91 13.04 6.76 17.31
N PRO A 92 13.82 7.25 18.28
CA PRO A 92 13.43 8.40 19.09
C PRO A 92 13.26 9.64 18.19
N HIS A 93 12.11 10.29 18.21
CA HIS A 93 11.84 11.51 17.43
C HIS A 93 11.34 12.63 18.34
N ASP A 94 11.73 13.88 18.03
CA ASP A 94 11.07 15.10 18.50
C ASP A 94 9.68 15.21 17.83
N ASP A 95 8.69 15.87 18.43
CA ASP A 95 7.27 15.80 18.00
C ASP A 95 6.95 16.38 16.59
N GLN A 96 7.85 17.18 15.99
CA GLN A 96 7.61 17.94 14.75
C GLN A 96 7.46 17.11 13.44
N PRO A 97 8.23 16.03 13.17
CA PRO A 97 8.16 15.26 11.92
C PRO A 97 6.84 14.48 11.72
N HIS A 98 6.02 14.34 12.76
CA HIS A 98 4.80 13.54 12.70
C HIS A 98 3.66 14.16 11.89
N VAL A 99 3.55 15.50 11.88
CA VAL A 99 2.46 16.22 11.19
C VAL A 99 2.63 16.16 9.67
N GLU A 100 3.84 16.42 9.17
CA GLU A 100 4.15 16.35 7.74
C GLU A 100 3.99 14.93 7.20
N MET A 101 4.44 13.93 7.95
CA MET A 101 4.25 12.53 7.60
C MET A 101 2.76 12.14 7.48
N HIS A 102 1.93 12.58 8.43
CA HIS A 102 0.49 12.36 8.38
C HIS A 102 -0.17 13.00 7.16
N ARG A 103 0.24 14.23 6.81
CA ARG A 103 -0.24 14.92 5.61
C ARG A 103 0.11 14.14 4.35
N THR A 104 1.38 13.78 4.16
CA THR A 104 1.87 13.01 3.00
C THR A 104 1.16 11.66 2.89
N ALA A 105 0.94 10.96 4.02
CA ALA A 105 0.20 9.71 4.03
C ALA A 105 -1.28 9.89 3.63
N THR A 106 -1.90 11.00 4.03
CA THR A 106 -3.28 11.33 3.67
C THR A 106 -3.40 11.64 2.18
N GLU A 107 -2.48 12.45 1.63
CA GLU A 107 -2.42 12.77 0.19
C GLU A 107 -2.18 11.52 -0.65
N SER A 108 -1.24 10.66 -0.23
CA SER A 108 -0.99 9.35 -0.84
C SER A 108 -2.25 8.48 -0.86
N MET A 109 -2.96 8.42 0.25
CA MET A 109 -4.19 7.66 0.36
C MET A 109 -5.29 8.19 -0.57
N ALA A 110 -5.45 9.51 -0.66
CA ALA A 110 -6.39 10.14 -1.57
C ALA A 110 -6.09 9.78 -3.03
N ALA A 111 -4.81 9.87 -3.44
CA ALA A 111 -4.38 9.49 -4.79
C ALA A 111 -4.66 8.01 -5.12
N VAL A 112 -4.42 7.10 -4.17
CA VAL A 112 -4.75 5.67 -4.34
C VAL A 112 -6.26 5.47 -4.53
N ILE A 113 -7.10 6.17 -3.76
CA ILE A 113 -8.55 6.11 -3.91
C ILE A 113 -8.99 6.68 -5.27
N ASP A 114 -8.39 7.77 -5.74
CA ASP A 114 -8.69 8.34 -7.05
C ASP A 114 -8.35 7.37 -8.18
N SER A 115 -7.19 6.71 -8.13
CA SER A 115 -6.81 5.69 -9.13
C SER A 115 -7.81 4.52 -9.17
N LEU A 116 -8.20 3.99 -8.00
CA LEU A 116 -9.21 2.93 -7.91
C LEU A 116 -10.59 3.39 -8.39
N THR A 117 -10.95 4.63 -8.10
CA THR A 117 -12.20 5.24 -8.57
C THR A 117 -12.24 5.26 -10.10
N ARG A 118 -11.15 5.68 -10.75
CA ARG A 118 -11.03 5.66 -12.22
C ARG A 118 -11.17 4.25 -12.82
N LEU A 119 -10.66 3.23 -12.14
CA LEU A 119 -10.83 1.83 -12.57
C LEU A 119 -12.31 1.40 -12.53
N LEU A 120 -13.05 1.84 -11.51
CA LEU A 120 -14.45 1.48 -11.27
C LEU A 120 -15.46 2.32 -12.06
N GLU A 121 -15.10 3.54 -12.47
CA GLU A 121 -16.00 4.49 -13.13
C GLU A 121 -16.72 3.92 -14.38
N PRO A 122 -16.05 3.17 -15.29
CA PRO A 122 -16.73 2.58 -16.44
C PRO A 122 -17.83 1.56 -16.09
N HIS A 123 -17.85 1.07 -14.85
CA HIS A 123 -18.78 0.05 -14.37
C HIS A 123 -19.85 0.62 -13.42
N ARG A 124 -19.98 1.96 -13.34
CA ARG A 124 -20.87 2.67 -12.42
C ARG A 124 -22.30 2.13 -12.40
N ASP A 125 -22.86 1.81 -13.57
CA ASP A 125 -24.25 1.36 -13.68
C ASP A 125 -24.49 -0.02 -13.05
N ARG A 126 -23.44 -0.82 -12.86
CA ARG A 126 -23.48 -2.14 -12.21
C ARG A 126 -23.36 -2.06 -10.69
N LEU A 127 -22.91 -0.92 -10.16
CA LEU A 127 -22.67 -0.70 -8.74
C LEU A 127 -23.91 -0.12 -8.06
N SER A 128 -24.16 -0.57 -6.83
CA SER A 128 -25.19 -0.07 -5.92
C SER A 128 -24.72 1.13 -5.08
N VAL A 129 -23.42 1.43 -5.13
CA VAL A 129 -22.77 2.58 -4.49
C VAL A 129 -21.91 3.33 -5.51
N ASP A 130 -21.56 4.59 -5.22
CA ASP A 130 -20.66 5.36 -6.09
C ASP A 130 -19.27 4.68 -6.22
N PRO A 131 -18.62 4.77 -7.39
CA PRO A 131 -17.29 4.21 -7.65
C PRO A 131 -16.24 4.58 -6.59
N SER A 132 -16.26 5.82 -6.10
CA SER A 132 -15.34 6.28 -5.05
C SER A 132 -15.57 5.58 -3.70
N ARG A 133 -16.82 5.27 -3.37
CA ARG A 133 -17.16 4.51 -2.16
C ARG A 133 -16.77 3.03 -2.30
N ALA A 134 -16.96 2.45 -3.49
CA ALA A 134 -16.48 1.11 -3.80
C ALA A 134 -14.94 0.99 -3.71
N ALA A 135 -14.20 2.01 -4.17
CA ALA A 135 -12.75 2.10 -4.02
C ALA A 135 -12.32 2.11 -2.54
N VAL A 136 -13.01 2.88 -1.69
CA VAL A 136 -12.77 2.90 -0.24
C VAL A 136 -13.01 1.52 0.38
N PHE A 137 -14.07 0.82 -0.01
CA PHE A 137 -14.37 -0.52 0.50
C PHE A 137 -13.31 -1.54 0.09
N LEU A 138 -12.91 -1.58 -1.19
CA LEU A 138 -11.84 -2.46 -1.66
C LEU A 138 -10.56 -2.25 -0.86
N ARG A 139 -10.11 -0.99 -0.76
CA ARG A 139 -8.91 -0.62 0.00
C ARG A 139 -9.02 -1.06 1.46
N GLY A 140 -10.17 -0.84 2.10
CA GLY A 140 -10.40 -1.20 3.50
C GLY A 140 -10.35 -2.71 3.74
N LEU A 141 -10.95 -3.51 2.85
CA LEU A 141 -10.90 -4.96 2.92
C LEU A 141 -9.48 -5.49 2.77
N VAL A 142 -8.74 -5.03 1.75
CA VAL A 142 -7.36 -5.46 1.52
C VAL A 142 -6.45 -5.03 2.67
N PHE A 143 -6.61 -3.79 3.18
CA PHE A 143 -5.86 -3.30 4.34
C PHE A 143 -6.08 -4.19 5.56
N THR A 144 -7.34 -4.47 5.90
CA THR A 144 -7.68 -5.25 7.09
C THR A 144 -7.19 -6.69 6.99
N ASN A 145 -7.29 -7.32 5.81
CA ASN A 145 -6.80 -8.68 5.55
C ASN A 145 -5.26 -8.79 5.67
N GLY A 146 -4.54 -7.73 5.28
CA GLY A 146 -3.08 -7.66 5.30
C GLY A 146 -2.46 -7.14 6.61
N HIS A 147 -3.22 -6.42 7.44
CA HIS A 147 -2.63 -5.71 8.59
C HIS A 147 -2.28 -6.66 9.76
N PRO A 148 -1.04 -6.71 10.28
CA PRO A 148 -0.64 -7.71 11.28
C PRO A 148 -1.44 -7.72 12.59
N LEU A 149 -1.95 -6.56 13.02
CA LEU A 149 -2.75 -6.46 14.24
C LEU A 149 -4.25 -6.74 14.02
N LEU A 150 -4.70 -6.81 12.76
CA LEU A 150 -6.11 -7.02 12.41
C LEU A 150 -6.34 -8.34 11.68
N ALA A 151 -5.29 -8.93 11.11
CA ALA A 151 -5.35 -10.18 10.38
C ALA A 151 -5.80 -11.31 11.32
N MET A 152 -6.84 -12.02 10.89
CA MET A 152 -7.34 -13.23 11.54
C MET A 152 -6.64 -14.48 10.96
N PRO A 153 -6.64 -15.62 11.68
CA PRO A 153 -6.17 -16.88 11.11
C PRO A 153 -6.95 -17.21 9.83
N GLY A 154 -6.22 -17.50 8.74
CA GLY A 154 -6.82 -17.77 7.42
C GLY A 154 -7.06 -16.49 6.61
N ARG A 155 -5.98 -15.87 6.12
CA ARG A 155 -6.07 -14.75 5.17
C ARG A 155 -6.85 -15.16 3.93
N MET A 156 -7.73 -14.26 3.48
CA MET A 156 -8.45 -14.43 2.23
C MET A 156 -7.54 -14.07 1.05
N SER A 157 -7.70 -14.74 -0.08
CA SER A 157 -7.07 -14.34 -1.34
C SER A 157 -7.72 -13.07 -1.88
N SER A 158 -7.02 -12.38 -2.79
CA SER A 158 -7.56 -11.21 -3.50
C SER A 158 -8.87 -11.54 -4.22
N ALA A 159 -8.95 -12.70 -4.89
CA ALA A 159 -10.19 -13.21 -5.48
C ALA A 159 -11.34 -13.28 -4.48
N GLN A 160 -11.11 -13.84 -3.29
CA GLN A 160 -12.15 -13.98 -2.25
C GLN A 160 -12.59 -12.62 -1.69
N LEU A 161 -11.66 -11.67 -1.51
CA LEU A 161 -11.99 -10.31 -1.07
C LEU A 161 -12.84 -9.57 -2.12
N VAL A 162 -12.49 -9.72 -3.39
CA VAL A 162 -13.22 -9.12 -4.52
C VAL A 162 -14.59 -9.75 -4.68
N GLU A 163 -14.71 -11.07 -4.51
CA GLU A 163 -15.99 -11.77 -4.51
C GLU A 163 -16.90 -11.24 -3.41
N VAL A 164 -16.43 -11.13 -2.17
CA VAL A 164 -17.20 -10.55 -1.05
C VAL A 164 -17.62 -9.11 -1.37
N LEU A 165 -16.70 -8.30 -1.88
CA LEU A 165 -16.98 -6.93 -2.26
C LEU A 165 -18.08 -6.86 -3.32
N LEU A 166 -17.91 -7.55 -4.45
CA LEU A 166 -18.83 -7.51 -5.58
C LEU A 166 -20.21 -8.05 -5.21
N ASN A 167 -20.30 -9.12 -4.43
CA ASN A 167 -21.59 -9.60 -3.92
C ASN A 167 -22.30 -8.56 -3.03
N GLY A 168 -21.53 -7.74 -2.28
CA GLY A 168 -22.09 -6.70 -1.41
C GLY A 168 -22.43 -5.38 -2.13
N ILE A 169 -21.78 -5.06 -3.24
CA ILE A 169 -21.90 -3.75 -3.90
C ILE A 169 -22.48 -3.78 -5.30
N THR A 170 -22.72 -4.95 -5.91
CA THR A 170 -23.37 -5.02 -7.23
C THR A 170 -24.90 -4.98 -7.10
N ARG A 171 -25.58 -4.48 -8.13
CA ARG A 171 -27.06 -4.38 -8.14
C ARG A 171 -27.75 -5.74 -8.29
N ASP A 172 -27.08 -6.71 -8.90
CA ASP A 172 -27.60 -8.07 -9.12
C ASP A 172 -27.50 -8.96 -7.85
N GLY A 173 -26.76 -8.51 -6.83
CA GLY A 173 -26.63 -9.19 -5.54
C GLY A 173 -27.74 -8.87 -4.52
N ARG A 174 -28.80 -8.15 -4.92
CA ARG A 174 -29.97 -7.82 -4.10
C ARG A 174 -31.26 -8.44 -4.65
#